data_AF-A0A094DH27-F1
#
_entry.id   AF-A0A094DH27-F1
#
_cell.length_a   1.000
_cell.length_b   1.000
_cell.length_c   1.000
_cell.angle_alpha   90.00
_cell.angle_beta   90.00
_cell.angle_gamma   90.00
#
_symmetry.space_group_name_H-M   'P 1'
#
loop_
_entity.id
_entity.type
_entity.pdbx_description
1 polymer ?
#
loop_
_entity_poly.entity_id
_entity_poly.type
_entity_poly.pdbx_seq_one_letter_code
_entity_poly.pdbx_strand_id
1 'polypeptide(L)'
;MDLSQLPDITSLLVRPDNPPRDDLEGMDYARCAALHNYLIQYAWLAEGRPLATLNANSNFFTAFGDEAEAEACRPRLDPSLAAFLDTAMISPFPFDNP
;
A
#
# COMPACT_ATOMS: atom_id res chain seq x y z
N MET A 1 1.21 22.45 -1.84
CA MET A 1 1.49 21.01 -2.00
C MET A 1 2.01 20.80 -3.40
N ASP A 2 3.22 20.28 -3.55
CA ASP A 2 3.80 19.97 -4.87
C ASP A 2 3.45 18.52 -5.24
N LEU A 3 2.39 18.35 -6.03
CA LEU A 3 1.92 17.03 -6.44
C LEU A 3 2.84 16.37 -7.47
N SER A 4 3.81 17.09 -8.05
CA SER A 4 4.78 16.50 -8.97
C SER A 4 5.74 15.51 -8.29
N GLN A 5 5.78 15.51 -6.96
CA GLN A 5 6.55 14.56 -6.15
C GLN A 5 5.87 13.19 -6.04
N LEU A 6 4.59 13.07 -6.40
CA LEU A 6 3.85 11.81 -6.36
C LEU A 6 4.15 10.94 -7.58
N PRO A 7 4.18 9.61 -7.43
CA PRO A 7 4.34 8.70 -8.55
C PRO A 7 3.11 8.78 -9.48
N ASP A 8 3.34 8.75 -10.79
CA ASP A 8 2.26 8.60 -11.75
C ASP A 8 1.75 7.16 -11.74
N ILE A 9 0.53 6.97 -11.21
CA ILE A 9 -0.15 5.68 -11.16
C ILE A 9 -1.27 5.56 -12.19
N THR A 10 -1.38 6.49 -13.15
CA THR A 10 -2.55 6.60 -14.05
C THR A 10 -2.84 5.30 -14.80
N SER A 11 -1.81 4.60 -15.26
CA SER A 11 -1.92 3.32 -15.97
C SER A 11 -2.34 2.14 -15.07
N LEU A 12 -2.25 2.30 -13.75
CA LEU A 12 -2.60 1.30 -12.75
C LEU A 12 -4.00 1.50 -12.17
N LEU A 13 -4.62 2.66 -12.39
CA LEU A 13 -5.95 2.96 -11.88
C LEU A 13 -7.02 2.15 -12.61
N VAL A 14 -7.88 1.53 -11.82
CA VAL A 14 -9.08 0.85 -12.32
C VAL A 14 -10.08 1.90 -12.82
N ARG A 15 -10.40 1.85 -14.11
CA ARG A 15 -11.25 2.81 -14.82
C ARG A 15 -12.07 2.08 -15.90
N PRO A 16 -13.13 2.68 -16.46
CA PRO A 16 -13.87 2.05 -17.56
C PRO A 16 -12.99 1.67 -18.77
N ASP A 17 -11.95 2.45 -19.06
CA ASP A 17 -10.96 2.22 -20.11
C ASP A 17 -9.75 1.37 -19.66
N ASN A 18 -9.68 1.02 -18.37
CA ASN A 18 -8.69 0.13 -17.77
C ASN A 18 -9.36 -0.73 -16.67
N PRO A 19 -10.23 -1.67 -17.05
CA PRO A 19 -11.07 -2.39 -16.09
C PRO A 19 -10.25 -3.30 -15.16
N PRO A 20 -10.90 -3.82 -14.09
CA PRO A 20 -10.31 -4.91 -13.29
C PRO A 20 -9.92 -6.09 -14.18
N ARG A 21 -8.81 -6.73 -13.84
CA ARG A 21 -8.33 -7.94 -14.51
C ARG A 21 -9.14 -9.15 -14.05
N ASP A 22 -9.61 -9.95 -15.00
CA ASP A 22 -10.36 -11.19 -14.77
C ASP A 22 -9.52 -12.45 -15.01
N ASP A 23 -8.30 -12.30 -15.52
CA ASP A 23 -7.34 -13.36 -15.78
C ASP A 23 -6.44 -13.70 -14.59
N LEU A 24 -6.61 -13.02 -13.46
CA LEU A 24 -5.83 -13.22 -12.24
C LEU A 24 -6.57 -14.13 -11.25
N GLU A 25 -5.83 -15.04 -10.64
CA GLU A 25 -6.28 -15.75 -9.43
C GLU A 25 -6.07 -14.85 -8.22
N GLY A 26 -7.17 -14.45 -7.57
CA GLY A 26 -7.15 -13.56 -6.41
C GLY A 26 -7.19 -12.07 -6.78
N MET A 27 -6.51 -11.24 -5.99
CA MET A 27 -6.51 -9.79 -6.11
C MET A 27 -5.36 -9.28 -7.00
N ASP A 28 -5.60 -8.23 -7.79
CA ASP A 28 -4.54 -7.48 -8.49
C ASP A 28 -3.75 -6.63 -7.47
N TYR A 29 -2.91 -7.32 -6.68
CA TYR A 29 -2.20 -6.72 -5.55
C TYR A 29 -1.34 -5.53 -5.98
N ALA A 30 -0.80 -5.55 -7.20
CA ALA A 30 0.04 -4.47 -7.73
C ALA A 30 -0.76 -3.18 -7.92
N ARG A 31 -1.96 -3.25 -8.50
CA ARG A 31 -2.85 -2.08 -8.64
C ARG A 31 -3.35 -1.60 -7.28
N CYS A 32 -3.73 -2.53 -6.41
CA CYS A 32 -4.19 -2.21 -5.06
C CYS A 32 -3.11 -1.52 -4.22
N ALA A 33 -1.90 -2.06 -4.19
CA ALA A 33 -0.77 -1.49 -3.44
C ALA A 33 -0.33 -0.14 -4.02
N ALA A 34 -0.31 0.02 -5.35
CA ALA A 34 0.02 1.29 -5.98
C ALA A 34 -0.95 2.40 -5.58
N LEU A 35 -2.26 2.13 -5.62
CA LEU A 35 -3.28 3.09 -5.19
C LEU A 35 -3.15 3.41 -3.69
N HIS A 36 -3.01 2.39 -2.85
CA HIS A 36 -2.85 2.55 -1.40
C HIS A 36 -1.63 3.43 -1.05
N ASN A 37 -0.47 3.11 -1.63
CA ASN A 37 0.78 3.85 -1.41
C ASN A 37 0.66 5.30 -1.91
N TYR A 38 0.03 5.51 -3.07
CA TYR A 38 -0.23 6.85 -3.58
C TYR A 38 -1.10 7.66 -2.61
N LEU A 39 -2.16 7.08 -2.05
CA LEU A 39 -3.04 7.76 -1.10
C LEU A 39 -2.31 8.14 0.19
N ILE A 40 -1.44 7.27 0.73
CA ILE A 40 -0.60 7.59 1.89
C ILE A 40 0.32 8.78 1.58
N GLN A 41 1.04 8.73 0.45
CA GLN A 41 1.96 9.79 0.04
C GLN A 41 1.23 11.11 -0.20
N TYR A 42 0.06 11.05 -0.86
CA TYR A 42 -0.79 12.21 -1.09
C TYR A 42 -1.22 12.84 0.24
N ALA A 43 -1.74 12.05 1.18
CA ALA A 43 -2.16 12.55 2.50
C ALA A 43 -0.97 13.14 3.28
N TRP A 44 0.21 12.50 3.22
CA TRP A 44 1.42 12.99 3.88
C TRP A 44 1.85 14.36 3.38
N LEU A 45 1.87 14.53 2.05
CA LEU A 45 2.12 15.83 1.42
C LEU A 45 1.03 16.85 1.75
N ALA A 46 -0.23 16.40 1.85
CA ALA A 46 -1.35 17.27 2.17
C ALA A 46 -1.28 17.86 3.58
N GLU A 47 -0.69 17.13 4.53
CA GLU A 47 -0.35 17.65 5.87
C GLU A 47 0.88 18.58 5.88
N GLY A 48 1.49 18.85 4.72
CA GLY A 48 2.67 19.71 4.60
C GLY A 48 3.98 19.03 5.01
N ARG A 49 3.98 17.70 5.13
CA ARG A 49 5.18 16.91 5.47
C ARG A 49 5.93 16.53 4.19
N PRO A 50 7.27 16.67 4.13
CA PRO A 50 8.03 16.23 2.96
C PRO A 50 7.98 14.71 2.77
N LEU A 51 7.85 14.21 1.53
CA LEU A 51 7.86 12.76 1.28
C LEU A 51 9.13 12.06 1.76
N ALA A 52 10.27 12.75 1.78
CA ALA A 52 11.53 12.20 2.27
C ALA A 52 11.49 11.82 3.77
N THR A 53 10.52 12.32 4.54
CA THR A 53 10.33 11.96 5.95
C THR A 53 9.32 10.82 6.16
N LEU A 54 8.66 10.36 5.09
CA LEU A 54 7.78 9.21 5.13
C LEU A 54 8.62 7.93 5.21
N ASN A 55 8.40 7.11 6.24
CA ASN A 55 9.05 5.80 6.31
C ASN A 55 8.38 4.83 5.33
N ALA A 56 8.95 4.75 4.12
CA ALA A 56 8.51 3.89 3.04
C ALA A 56 8.97 2.42 3.17
N ASN A 57 9.87 2.12 4.12
CA ASN A 57 10.56 0.83 4.20
C ASN A 57 9.88 -0.18 5.12
N SER A 58 8.77 0.21 5.75
CA SER A 58 8.00 -0.66 6.64
C SER A 58 6.72 -1.16 5.96
N ASN A 59 6.45 -2.44 6.11
CA ASN A 59 5.26 -3.12 5.62
C ASN A 59 4.57 -3.88 6.77
N PHE A 60 3.51 -4.63 6.49
CA PHE A 60 2.76 -5.31 7.55
C PHE A 60 3.62 -6.26 8.40
N PHE A 61 4.50 -7.04 7.75
CA PHE A 61 5.28 -8.09 8.41
C PHE A 61 6.41 -7.53 9.28
N THR A 62 6.89 -6.32 8.98
CA THR A 62 8.00 -5.67 9.69
C THR A 62 7.56 -4.58 10.68
N ALA A 63 6.32 -4.08 10.57
CA ALA A 63 5.88 -2.91 11.35
C ALA A 63 5.14 -3.23 12.64
N PHE A 64 4.58 -4.44 12.79
CA PHE A 64 3.69 -4.77 13.90
C PHE A 64 4.13 -6.04 14.63
N GLY A 65 4.16 -5.96 15.98
CA GLY A 65 4.33 -7.13 16.83
C GLY A 65 5.68 -7.85 16.64
N ASP A 66 5.67 -9.16 16.88
CA ASP A 66 6.82 -10.05 16.66
C ASP A 66 6.87 -10.45 15.18
N GLU A 67 8.00 -10.13 14.51
CA GLU A 67 8.23 -10.43 13.09
C GLU A 67 8.10 -11.94 12.79
N ALA A 68 8.50 -12.81 13.71
CA ALA A 68 8.37 -14.25 13.53
C ALA A 68 6.91 -14.71 13.58
N GLU A 69 6.08 -14.08 14.41
CA GLU A 69 4.64 -14.36 14.44
C GLU A 69 3.94 -13.86 13.16
N ALA A 70 4.33 -12.67 12.67
CA ALA A 70 3.81 -12.13 11.43
C ALA A 70 4.19 -13.02 10.22
N GLU A 71 5.43 -13.44 10.13
CA GLU A 71 5.89 -14.36 9.07
C GLU A 71 5.28 -15.76 9.20
N ALA A 72 5.02 -16.26 10.42
CA ALA A 72 4.27 -17.50 10.62
C ALA A 72 2.81 -17.42 10.10
N CYS A 73 2.26 -16.22 9.96
CA CYS A 73 0.94 -16.03 9.38
C CYS A 73 0.95 -16.00 7.85
N ARG A 74 2.07 -15.65 7.20
CA ARG A 74 2.18 -15.52 5.74
C ARG A 74 1.68 -16.76 4.97
N PRO A 75 1.99 -18.01 5.37
CA PRO A 75 1.51 -19.23 4.68
C PRO A 75 -0.01 -19.47 4.81
N ARG A 76 -0.69 -18.78 5.72
CA ARG A 76 -2.14 -18.92 5.95
C ARG A 76 -2.97 -17.96 5.11
N LEU A 77 -2.32 -17.02 4.42
CA LEU A 77 -2.95 -16.00 3.60
C LEU A 77 -3.04 -16.48 2.15
N ASP A 78 -4.03 -15.93 1.43
CA ASP A 78 -4.02 -16.00 -0.02
C ASP A 78 -2.72 -15.37 -0.57
N PRO A 79 -2.05 -15.98 -1.57
CA PRO A 79 -0.80 -15.45 -2.12
C PRO A 79 -0.90 -13.98 -2.58
N SER A 80 -2.03 -13.57 -3.17
CA SER A 80 -2.23 -12.20 -3.62
C SER A 80 -2.38 -11.21 -2.44
N LEU A 81 -2.98 -11.66 -1.33
CA LEU A 81 -3.08 -10.86 -0.11
C LEU A 81 -1.72 -10.74 0.58
N ALA A 82 -0.96 -11.83 0.67
CA ALA A 82 0.40 -11.79 1.22
C ALA A 82 1.28 -10.82 0.44
N ALA A 83 1.22 -10.86 -0.90
CA ALA A 83 1.96 -9.94 -1.77
C ALA A 83 1.54 -8.47 -1.57
N PHE A 84 0.24 -8.22 -1.39
CA PHE A 84 -0.25 -6.87 -1.04
C PHE A 84 0.35 -6.38 0.29
N LEU A 85 0.26 -7.18 1.34
CA LEU A 85 0.74 -6.81 2.70
C LEU A 85 2.25 -6.59 2.76
N ASP A 86 3.00 -7.26 1.88
CA ASP A 86 4.45 -7.11 1.74
C ASP A 86 4.82 -5.82 0.98
N THR A 87 3.95 -5.36 0.08
CA THR A 87 4.18 -4.21 -0.82
C THR A 87 3.58 -2.90 -0.27
N ALA A 88 2.48 -3.00 0.46
CA ALA A 88 1.73 -1.85 0.96
C ALA A 88 2.46 -1.14 2.09
N MET A 89 2.58 0.18 1.97
CA MET A 89 3.09 1.04 3.03
C MET A 89 2.16 0.99 4.24
N ILE A 90 2.76 1.00 5.43
CA ILE A 90 1.98 1.21 6.65
C ILE A 90 1.51 2.64 6.74
N SER A 91 0.22 2.80 7.07
CA SER A 91 -0.34 4.12 7.34
C SER A 91 0.43 4.77 8.49
N PRO A 92 1.07 5.94 8.26
CA PRO A 92 1.75 6.67 9.33
C PRO A 92 0.76 7.47 10.20
N PHE A 93 -0.52 7.49 9.82
CA PHE A 93 -1.57 8.20 10.54
C PHE A 93 -2.09 7.32 11.68
N PRO A 94 -2.31 7.88 12.88
CA PRO A 94 -2.89 7.14 13.99
C PRO A 94 -4.21 6.51 13.56
N PHE A 95 -4.40 5.23 13.88
CA PHE A 95 -5.75 4.67 13.89
C PHE A 95 -6.44 5.27 15.10
N ASP A 96 -7.17 6.37 14.93
CA ASP A 96 -8.12 6.82 15.93
C ASP A 96 -9.14 5.70 16.07
N ASN A 97 -9.00 4.90 17.12
CA ASN A 97 -9.98 3.90 17.50
C ASN A 97 -11.10 4.67 18.24
N PRO A 98 -12.31 4.78 17.68
CA PRO A 98 -13.42 5.47 18.33
C PRO A 98 -13.84 4.80 19.65
#